data_AF-T0MLP6-F1
#
_entry.id   AF-T0MLP6-F1
#
_cell.length_a   1.000
_cell.length_b   1.000
_cell.length_c   1.000
_cell.angle_alpha   90.00
_cell.angle_beta   90.00
_cell.angle_gamma   90.00
#
_symmetry.space_group_name_H-M   'P 1'
#
loop_
_entity.id
_entity.type
_entity.pdbx_description
1 polymer ?
#
loop_
_entity_poly.entity_id
_entity_poly.type
_entity_poly.pdbx_seq_one_letter_code
_entity_poly.pdbx_strand_id
1 'polypeptide(L)'
;MLNNLFTFLNQLNKEGQNIFLSISFLTLLSGTLVGISFMFLSDSIDNPAILILTALAIPLAYLLVVKFSEVSFALFLLAGFYKGDPRLEFLPQFLDLTVLFGLLSVAGIFYALIKKGESLSFPPKNIFLTYGLLVFMGLISLTYTSAPTYGTEKFLRFVTITSLAFLSPFTLFKTAESIKRFFVIFILLASSMLLDLFLQGISPVDFYFRTAFGSDYLALARIQGIAFIFVFFYFLLSSKSLAVKLINLALIFPLLFGIYISGGRAPALALSITLVVTMVLVFLASFGRQHRASQALVKRDFKIIGSILIIIFLGISLLAYFSDYFSTFIHRTILLIERSEESSPERVDMYTQALRTFLSFPYFLSGTGIGGFTVSYAGFDDKRGIYPHNIFLEMASELGFLGLLAIFLLIFWSLKDGFSLFKRNQDSNSTYLSLTLLALFIFLLLNSLVSGDINDNRILFASMALIQVGKKIL
;
A
#
# COMPACT_ATOMS: atom_id res chain seq x y z
N MET A 1 -34.78 14.42 18.95
CA MET A 1 -33.60 13.56 18.70
C MET A 1 -32.98 13.80 17.32
N LEU A 2 -33.76 13.81 16.23
CA LEU A 2 -33.31 14.16 14.86
C LEU A 2 -32.76 15.60 14.71
N ASN A 3 -33.37 16.60 15.36
CA ASN A 3 -32.86 17.98 15.31
C ASN A 3 -31.51 18.16 16.01
N ASN A 4 -31.20 17.34 17.02
CA ASN A 4 -29.88 17.36 17.67
C ASN A 4 -28.81 16.70 16.80
N LEU A 5 -29.18 15.66 16.04
CA LEU A 5 -28.31 15.04 15.04
C LEU A 5 -27.98 16.02 13.91
N PHE A 6 -28.98 16.75 13.39
CA PHE A 6 -28.76 17.76 12.35
C PHE A 6 -27.92 18.96 12.83
N THR A 7 -28.11 19.39 14.07
CA THR A 7 -27.30 20.47 14.67
C THR A 7 -25.86 20.01 14.94
N PHE A 8 -25.67 18.75 15.38
CA PHE A 8 -24.37 18.11 15.55
C PHE A 8 -23.62 17.93 14.21
N LEU A 9 -24.34 17.52 13.17
CA LEU A 9 -23.81 17.41 11.80
C LEU A 9 -23.46 18.78 11.20
N ASN A 10 -24.24 19.83 11.48
CA ASN A 10 -23.94 21.19 11.04
C ASN A 10 -22.77 21.83 11.81
N GLN A 11 -22.54 21.45 13.07
CA GLN A 11 -21.35 21.87 13.81
C GLN A 11 -20.06 21.26 13.24
N LEU A 12 -20.10 20.00 12.79
CA LEU A 12 -18.98 19.38 12.06
C LEU A 12 -18.65 20.09 10.73
N ASN A 13 -19.65 20.72 10.10
CA ASN A 13 -19.50 21.42 8.83
C ASN A 13 -18.92 22.84 8.96
N LYS A 14 -19.11 23.51 10.11
CA LYS A 14 -18.63 24.89 10.34
C LYS A 14 -17.15 25.00 10.74
N GLU A 15 -16.49 23.91 11.14
CA GLU A 15 -15.06 23.90 11.53
C GLU A 15 -14.08 23.63 10.37
N GLY A 16 -14.46 23.92 9.12
CA GLY A 16 -13.53 23.92 7.98
C GLY A 16 -13.07 22.53 7.53
N GLN A 17 -13.91 21.51 7.72
CA GLN A 17 -13.64 20.18 7.18
C GLN A 17 -14.55 19.89 5.99
N ASN A 18 -13.94 19.67 4.82
CA ASN A 18 -14.54 19.10 3.59
C ASN A 18 -15.16 17.69 3.78
N ILE A 19 -15.45 17.32 5.03
CA ILE A 19 -16.01 16.03 5.43
C ILE A 19 -17.36 15.81 4.77
N PHE A 20 -18.19 16.84 4.56
CA PHE A 20 -19.48 16.65 3.90
C PHE A 20 -19.36 16.31 2.41
N LEU A 21 -18.36 16.83 1.68
CA LEU A 21 -18.11 16.44 0.29
C LEU A 21 -17.57 15.01 0.19
N SER A 22 -16.75 14.60 1.16
CA SER A 22 -16.33 13.20 1.30
C SER A 22 -17.45 12.30 1.81
N ILE A 23 -18.39 12.78 2.65
CA ILE A 23 -19.55 12.00 3.11
C ILE A 23 -20.53 11.87 1.96
N SER A 24 -20.87 12.93 1.21
CA SER A 24 -21.73 12.82 0.02
C SER A 24 -21.10 11.90 -1.02
N PHE A 25 -19.77 11.92 -1.20
CA PHE A 25 -19.06 10.97 -2.05
C PHE A 25 -19.02 9.56 -1.46
N LEU A 26 -18.81 9.40 -0.15
CA LEU A 26 -18.86 8.11 0.56
C LEU A 26 -20.27 7.56 0.62
N THR A 27 -21.30 8.39 0.60
CA THR A 27 -22.72 8.03 0.59
C THR A 27 -23.16 7.72 -0.84
N LEU A 28 -22.54 8.36 -1.84
CA LEU A 28 -22.69 7.98 -3.23
C LEU A 28 -21.96 6.67 -3.51
N LEU A 29 -20.71 6.53 -3.08
CA LEU A 29 -19.90 5.33 -3.26
C LEU A 29 -20.42 4.17 -2.42
N SER A 30 -20.79 4.39 -1.15
CA SER A 30 -21.48 3.40 -0.33
C SER A 30 -22.89 3.16 -0.82
N GLY A 31 -23.61 4.15 -1.33
CA GLY A 31 -24.92 3.94 -1.97
C GLY A 31 -24.81 3.14 -3.27
N THR A 32 -23.72 3.30 -4.01
CA THR A 32 -23.43 2.51 -5.22
C THR A 32 -22.97 1.11 -4.84
N LEU A 33 -22.09 0.97 -3.84
CA LEU A 33 -21.61 -0.33 -3.35
C LEU A 33 -22.70 -1.09 -2.60
N VAL A 34 -23.54 -0.42 -1.80
CA VAL A 34 -24.72 -0.99 -1.14
C VAL A 34 -25.77 -1.30 -2.20
N GLY A 35 -25.99 -0.45 -3.21
CA GLY A 35 -26.89 -0.76 -4.33
C GLY A 35 -26.43 -1.99 -5.12
N ILE A 36 -25.13 -2.10 -5.36
CA ILE A 36 -24.47 -3.26 -5.94
C ILE A 36 -24.67 -4.49 -5.03
N SER A 37 -24.39 -4.38 -3.73
CA SER A 37 -24.58 -5.46 -2.75
C SER A 37 -26.05 -5.88 -2.55
N PHE A 38 -27.00 -4.94 -2.63
CA PHE A 38 -28.44 -5.20 -2.50
C PHE A 38 -29.00 -5.84 -3.78
N MET A 39 -28.44 -5.50 -4.94
CA MET A 39 -28.72 -6.17 -6.21
C MET A 39 -28.14 -7.59 -6.27
N PHE A 40 -27.00 -7.84 -5.62
CA PHE A 40 -26.39 -9.18 -5.50
C PHE A 40 -27.06 -10.09 -4.47
N LEU A 41 -27.90 -9.55 -3.58
CA LEU A 41 -28.76 -10.32 -2.68
C LEU A 41 -30.09 -10.73 -3.34
N SER A 42 -30.34 -10.29 -4.57
CA SER A 42 -31.52 -10.63 -5.36
C SER A 42 -31.16 -11.77 -6.31
N ASP A 43 -31.57 -13.00 -5.98
CA ASP A 43 -31.32 -14.27 -6.71
C ASP A 43 -31.89 -14.32 -8.15
N SER A 44 -32.30 -13.19 -8.73
CA SER A 44 -32.73 -13.07 -10.11
C SER A 44 -31.86 -12.05 -10.84
N ILE A 45 -30.81 -12.53 -11.54
CA ILE A 45 -30.09 -11.74 -12.54
C ILE A 45 -30.99 -11.60 -13.76
N ASP A 46 -32.01 -10.76 -13.63
CA ASP A 46 -32.69 -10.20 -14.79
C ASP A 46 -31.95 -8.93 -15.23
N ASN A 47 -31.84 -8.79 -16.56
CA ASN A 47 -31.25 -7.72 -17.36
C ASN A 47 -31.25 -6.25 -16.82
N PRO A 48 -32.26 -5.74 -16.08
CA PRO A 48 -32.25 -4.38 -15.53
C PRO A 48 -31.05 -4.00 -14.66
N ALA A 49 -30.47 -4.92 -13.88
CA ALA A 49 -29.31 -4.59 -13.03
C ALA A 49 -28.07 -4.22 -13.86
N ILE A 50 -27.81 -4.97 -14.94
CA ILE A 50 -26.68 -4.70 -15.85
C ILE A 50 -26.89 -3.38 -16.60
N LEU A 51 -28.13 -3.07 -16.99
CA LEU A 51 -28.48 -1.81 -17.65
C LEU A 51 -28.28 -0.61 -16.73
N ILE A 52 -28.65 -0.72 -15.45
CA ILE A 52 -28.42 0.34 -14.45
C ILE A 52 -26.92 0.50 -14.18
N LEU A 53 -26.18 -0.60 -14.03
CA LEU A 53 -24.72 -0.55 -13.82
C LEU A 53 -23.98 0.11 -14.99
N THR A 54 -24.36 -0.23 -16.23
CA THR A 54 -23.79 0.38 -17.43
C THR A 54 -24.17 1.86 -17.57
N ALA A 55 -25.42 2.23 -17.24
CA ALA A 55 -25.87 3.63 -17.23
C ALA A 55 -25.11 4.48 -16.19
N LEU A 56 -24.77 3.90 -15.04
CA LEU A 56 -24.01 4.59 -13.98
C LEU A 56 -22.49 4.57 -14.21
N ALA A 57 -21.97 3.63 -15.00
CA ALA A 57 -20.54 3.49 -15.25
C ALA A 57 -19.94 4.72 -15.94
N ILE A 58 -20.61 5.31 -16.93
CA ILE A 58 -20.10 6.47 -17.67
C ILE A 58 -20.02 7.73 -16.77
N PRO A 59 -21.08 8.14 -16.06
CA PRO A 59 -20.99 9.26 -15.11
C PRO A 59 -19.94 9.03 -14.02
N LEU A 60 -19.84 7.80 -13.50
CA LEU A 60 -18.84 7.47 -12.48
C LEU A 60 -17.42 7.59 -13.05
N ALA A 61 -17.15 7.03 -14.23
CA ALA A 61 -15.87 7.15 -14.91
C ALA A 61 -15.50 8.61 -15.17
N TYR A 62 -16.47 9.44 -15.60
CA TYR A 62 -16.26 10.88 -15.77
C TYR A 62 -15.87 11.56 -14.44
N LEU A 63 -16.59 11.30 -13.35
CA LEU A 63 -16.26 11.86 -12.04
C LEU A 63 -14.87 11.44 -11.54
N LEU A 64 -14.55 10.16 -11.74
CA LEU A 64 -13.26 9.57 -11.41
C LEU A 64 -12.12 10.25 -12.20
N VAL A 65 -12.29 10.51 -13.49
CA VAL A 65 -11.28 11.17 -14.31
C VAL A 65 -11.14 12.67 -13.98
N VAL A 66 -12.26 13.38 -13.84
CA VAL A 66 -12.27 14.85 -13.78
C VAL A 66 -12.03 15.40 -12.38
N LYS A 67 -12.62 14.74 -11.37
CA LYS A 67 -12.71 15.26 -10.00
C LYS A 67 -11.90 14.44 -8.99
N PHE A 68 -11.84 13.12 -9.18
CA PHE A 68 -11.29 12.19 -8.19
C PHE A 68 -10.26 11.22 -8.79
N SER A 69 -9.32 11.75 -9.59
CA SER A 69 -8.33 10.93 -10.29
C SER A 69 -7.43 10.13 -9.35
N GLU A 70 -7.21 10.63 -8.14
CA GLU A 70 -6.52 9.91 -7.06
C GLU A 70 -7.28 8.66 -6.57
N VAL A 71 -8.61 8.62 -6.72
CA VAL A 71 -9.43 7.45 -6.40
C VAL A 71 -9.24 6.38 -7.48
N SER A 72 -9.27 6.75 -8.77
CA SER A 72 -8.90 5.83 -9.86
C SER A 72 -7.51 5.25 -9.65
N PHE A 73 -6.57 6.09 -9.26
CA PHE A 73 -5.20 5.68 -8.98
C PHE A 73 -5.11 4.71 -7.79
N ALA A 74 -5.84 4.96 -6.70
CA ALA A 74 -5.93 4.04 -5.58
C ALA A 74 -6.51 2.68 -6.00
N LEU A 75 -7.61 2.68 -6.77
CA LEU A 75 -8.26 1.46 -7.27
C LEU A 75 -7.34 0.69 -8.23
N PHE A 76 -6.53 1.38 -9.03
CA PHE A 76 -5.48 0.79 -9.86
C PHE A 76 -4.43 0.07 -9.02
N LEU A 77 -3.86 0.73 -8.01
CA LEU A 77 -2.84 0.13 -7.14
C LEU A 77 -3.38 -1.11 -6.41
N LEU A 78 -4.64 -1.03 -5.98
CA LEU A 78 -5.33 -2.03 -5.19
C LEU A 78 -6.00 -3.13 -6.02
N ALA A 79 -5.94 -3.09 -7.36
CA ALA A 79 -6.67 -4.02 -8.20
C ALA A 79 -6.37 -5.50 -7.87
N GLY A 80 -5.13 -5.82 -7.50
CA GLY A 80 -4.75 -7.18 -7.08
C GLY A 80 -5.40 -7.68 -5.78
N PHE A 81 -6.02 -6.81 -5.00
CA PHE A 81 -6.64 -7.14 -3.71
C PHE A 81 -8.13 -7.50 -3.84
N TYR A 82 -8.78 -7.14 -4.94
CA TYR A 82 -10.23 -7.35 -5.12
C TYR A 82 -10.62 -7.93 -6.48
N LYS A 83 -9.75 -7.86 -7.51
CA LYS A 83 -10.14 -8.31 -8.87
C LYS A 83 -10.37 -9.82 -9.01
N GLY A 84 -9.94 -10.61 -8.02
CA GLY A 84 -10.15 -12.06 -7.98
C GLY A 84 -11.43 -12.48 -7.26
N ASP A 85 -12.27 -11.53 -6.84
CA ASP A 85 -13.50 -11.82 -6.11
C ASP A 85 -14.50 -12.58 -7.00
N PRO A 86 -15.01 -13.76 -6.58
CA PRO A 86 -16.00 -14.53 -7.34
C PRO A 86 -17.26 -13.71 -7.69
N ARG A 87 -17.62 -12.72 -6.86
CA ARG A 87 -18.76 -11.83 -7.15
C ARG A 87 -18.54 -10.90 -8.35
N LEU A 88 -17.32 -10.84 -8.88
CA LEU A 88 -16.96 -10.06 -10.07
C LEU A 88 -16.86 -10.92 -11.33
N GLU A 89 -17.17 -12.23 -11.27
CA GLU A 89 -17.12 -13.13 -12.43
C GLU A 89 -18.09 -12.76 -13.57
N PHE A 90 -19.12 -11.95 -13.27
CA PHE A 90 -20.02 -11.39 -14.28
C PHE A 90 -19.33 -10.40 -15.22
N LEU A 91 -18.17 -9.85 -14.84
CA LEU A 91 -17.41 -8.94 -15.69
C LEU A 91 -16.83 -9.71 -16.88
N PRO A 92 -16.82 -9.12 -18.09
CA PRO A 92 -16.26 -9.79 -19.26
C PRO A 92 -14.79 -10.14 -19.05
N GLN A 93 -14.38 -11.35 -19.45
CA GLN A 93 -13.00 -11.83 -19.26
C GLN A 93 -11.92 -10.93 -19.91
N PHE A 94 -12.29 -10.17 -20.95
CA PHE A 94 -11.38 -9.21 -21.60
C PHE A 94 -11.16 -7.92 -20.79
N LEU A 95 -11.97 -7.67 -19.74
CA LEU A 95 -11.90 -6.47 -18.92
C LEU A 95 -11.06 -6.71 -17.66
N ASP A 96 -9.76 -6.46 -17.74
CA ASP A 96 -8.89 -6.47 -16.54
C ASP A 96 -9.04 -5.16 -15.75
N LEU A 97 -9.40 -5.27 -14.46
CA LEU A 97 -9.62 -4.11 -13.58
C LEU A 97 -8.36 -3.29 -13.31
N THR A 98 -7.17 -3.92 -13.33
CA THR A 98 -5.89 -3.20 -13.22
C THR A 98 -5.69 -2.32 -14.45
N VAL A 99 -5.98 -2.84 -15.64
CA VAL A 99 -5.90 -2.07 -16.90
C VAL A 99 -6.94 -0.96 -16.92
N LEU A 100 -8.20 -1.25 -16.58
CA LEU A 100 -9.29 -0.27 -16.55
C LEU A 100 -8.95 0.93 -15.66
N PHE A 101 -8.63 0.70 -14.39
CA PHE A 101 -8.31 1.80 -13.47
C PHE A 101 -6.97 2.47 -13.81
N GLY A 102 -6.02 1.73 -14.42
CA GLY A 102 -4.80 2.32 -14.96
C GLY A 102 -5.10 3.31 -16.08
N LEU A 103 -5.95 2.95 -17.04
CA LEU A 103 -6.38 3.82 -18.13
C LEU A 103 -7.18 5.04 -17.63
N LEU A 104 -8.08 4.86 -16.66
CA LEU A 104 -8.78 5.98 -16.03
C LEU A 104 -7.80 6.93 -15.31
N SER A 105 -6.74 6.39 -14.68
CA SER A 105 -5.70 7.21 -14.05
C SER A 105 -4.93 8.03 -15.11
N VAL A 106 -4.57 7.40 -16.23
CA VAL A 106 -3.93 8.07 -17.38
C VAL A 106 -4.84 9.14 -17.99
N ALA A 107 -6.14 8.85 -18.16
CA ALA A 107 -7.12 9.82 -18.62
C ALA A 107 -7.23 11.01 -17.65
N GLY A 108 -7.18 10.77 -16.34
CA GLY A 108 -7.13 11.81 -15.32
C GLY A 108 -5.89 12.70 -15.45
N ILE A 109 -4.72 12.12 -15.72
CA ILE A 109 -3.49 12.87 -16.02
C ILE A 109 -3.67 13.75 -17.25
N PHE A 110 -4.14 13.19 -18.37
CA PHE A 110 -4.35 13.96 -19.60
C PHE A 110 -5.37 15.09 -19.40
N TYR A 111 -6.46 14.82 -18.68
CA TYR A 111 -7.45 15.83 -18.35
C TYR A 111 -6.84 16.97 -17.52
N ALA A 112 -6.03 16.65 -16.50
CA ALA A 112 -5.33 17.65 -15.69
C ALA A 112 -4.39 18.53 -16.54
N LEU A 113 -3.61 17.91 -17.44
CA LEU A 113 -2.66 18.64 -18.29
C LEU A 113 -3.38 19.53 -19.32
N ILE A 114 -4.38 18.99 -20.03
CA ILE A 114 -5.00 19.65 -21.18
C ILE A 114 -6.09 20.64 -20.75
N LYS A 115 -6.95 20.25 -19.81
CA LYS A 115 -8.15 21.04 -19.45
C LYS A 115 -7.94 21.91 -18.22
N LYS A 116 -7.17 21.46 -17.23
CA LYS A 116 -6.82 22.29 -16.07
C LYS A 116 -5.55 23.12 -16.28
N GLY A 117 -4.82 22.89 -17.38
CA GLY A 117 -3.56 23.58 -17.66
C GLY A 117 -2.48 23.29 -16.62
N GLU A 118 -2.58 22.15 -15.92
CA GLU A 118 -1.60 21.79 -14.91
C GLU A 118 -0.27 21.43 -15.57
N SER A 119 0.84 21.89 -14.99
CA SER A 119 2.17 21.51 -15.47
C SER A 119 2.49 20.06 -15.10
N LEU A 120 3.12 19.34 -16.03
CA LEU A 120 3.72 18.04 -15.75
C LEU A 120 4.82 18.22 -14.70
N SER A 121 4.62 17.62 -13.54
CA SER A 121 5.60 17.65 -12.46
C SER A 121 6.46 16.41 -12.56
N PHE A 122 7.78 16.59 -12.65
CA PHE A 122 8.73 15.48 -12.68
C PHE A 122 9.27 15.14 -11.28
N PRO A 123 9.75 13.90 -11.09
CA PRO A 123 10.52 13.54 -9.91
C PRO A 123 11.78 14.41 -9.80
N PRO A 124 12.31 14.62 -8.58
CA PRO A 124 13.62 15.25 -8.40
C PRO A 124 14.71 14.52 -9.20
N LYS A 125 15.72 15.25 -9.68
CA LYS A 125 16.77 14.73 -10.58
C LYS A 125 17.42 13.45 -10.07
N ASN A 126 17.76 13.36 -8.79
CA ASN A 126 18.34 12.18 -8.16
C ASN A 126 17.42 10.96 -8.27
N ILE A 127 16.15 11.11 -7.89
CA ILE A 127 15.12 10.05 -7.96
C ILE A 127 14.86 9.63 -9.41
N PHE A 128 14.74 10.61 -10.33
CA PHE A 128 14.49 10.37 -11.74
C PHE A 128 15.64 9.60 -12.40
N LEU A 129 16.89 10.01 -12.16
CA LEU A 129 18.07 9.32 -12.70
C LEU A 129 18.22 7.90 -12.15
N THR A 130 17.97 7.68 -10.85
CA THR A 130 18.06 6.33 -10.27
C THR A 130 16.95 5.41 -10.78
N TYR A 131 15.73 5.93 -10.95
CA TYR A 131 14.63 5.16 -11.53
C TYR A 131 14.88 4.86 -13.01
N GLY A 132 15.33 5.87 -13.77
CA GLY A 132 15.71 5.73 -15.18
C GLY A 132 16.83 4.71 -15.37
N LEU A 133 17.80 4.64 -14.45
CA LEU A 133 18.83 3.62 -14.47
C LEU A 133 18.24 2.20 -14.32
N LEU A 134 17.28 1.99 -13.42
CA LEU A 134 16.60 0.68 -13.30
C LEU A 134 15.86 0.30 -14.59
N VAL A 135 15.12 1.24 -15.19
CA VAL A 135 14.41 1.01 -16.47
C VAL A 135 15.41 0.70 -17.58
N PHE A 136 16.50 1.45 -17.67
CA PHE A 136 17.54 1.26 -18.68
C PHE A 136 18.25 -0.08 -18.54
N MET A 137 18.62 -0.46 -17.31
CA MET A 137 19.20 -1.77 -17.02
C MET A 137 18.23 -2.90 -17.37
N GLY A 138 16.95 -2.77 -17.00
CA GLY A 138 15.92 -3.73 -17.38
C GLY A 138 15.82 -3.91 -18.90
N LEU A 139 15.81 -2.81 -19.66
CA LEU A 139 15.74 -2.84 -21.12
C LEU A 139 16.96 -3.51 -21.74
N ILE A 140 18.17 -3.11 -21.35
CA ILE A 140 19.40 -3.72 -21.86
C ILE A 140 19.43 -5.20 -21.49
N SER A 141 18.97 -5.54 -20.30
CA SER A 141 19.00 -6.92 -19.84
C SER A 141 18.15 -7.88 -20.67
N LEU A 142 17.16 -7.39 -21.41
CA LEU A 142 16.40 -8.20 -22.36
C LEU A 142 17.25 -8.73 -23.52
N THR A 143 18.39 -8.10 -23.85
CA THR A 143 19.25 -8.58 -24.95
C THR A 143 20.06 -9.82 -24.57
N TYR A 144 20.15 -10.14 -23.27
CA TYR A 144 20.93 -11.27 -22.76
C TYR A 144 20.19 -12.12 -21.71
N THR A 145 18.94 -11.79 -21.37
CA THR A 145 18.19 -12.52 -20.34
C THR A 145 18.08 -13.99 -20.70
N SER A 146 18.31 -14.86 -19.71
CA SER A 146 18.11 -16.30 -19.85
C SER A 146 16.63 -16.70 -19.95
N ALA A 147 15.71 -15.79 -19.57
CA ALA A 147 14.27 -16.02 -19.54
C ALA A 147 13.54 -14.98 -20.42
N PRO A 148 13.62 -15.06 -21.76
CA PRO A 148 13.06 -14.04 -22.64
C PRO A 148 11.53 -13.91 -22.54
N THR A 149 10.80 -15.00 -22.24
CA THR A 149 9.34 -14.98 -22.10
C THR A 149 8.94 -14.25 -20.83
N TYR A 150 9.39 -14.75 -19.67
CA TYR A 150 9.08 -14.12 -18.39
C TYR A 150 9.71 -12.73 -18.26
N GLY A 151 10.96 -12.57 -18.69
CA GLY A 151 11.71 -11.33 -18.63
C GLY A 151 11.03 -10.20 -19.40
N THR A 152 10.54 -10.48 -20.62
CA THR A 152 9.77 -9.50 -21.40
C THR A 152 8.47 -9.12 -20.71
N GLU A 153 7.71 -10.10 -20.21
CA GLU A 153 6.47 -9.84 -19.48
C GLU A 153 6.71 -9.01 -18.22
N LYS A 154 7.73 -9.37 -17.44
CA LYS A 154 8.14 -8.69 -16.21
C LYS A 154 8.60 -7.26 -16.47
N PHE A 155 9.40 -7.05 -17.52
CA PHE A 155 9.84 -5.72 -17.93
C PHE A 155 8.67 -4.86 -18.42
N LEU A 156 7.78 -5.41 -19.27
CA LEU A 156 6.59 -4.71 -19.74
C LEU A 156 5.70 -4.27 -18.58
N ARG A 157 5.46 -5.15 -17.59
CA ARG A 157 4.75 -4.79 -16.36
C ARG A 157 5.47 -3.69 -15.57
N PHE A 158 6.80 -3.69 -15.54
CA PHE A 158 7.58 -2.66 -14.86
C PHE A 158 7.45 -1.29 -15.53
N VAL A 159 7.57 -1.21 -16.86
CA VAL A 159 7.46 0.05 -17.60
C VAL A 159 6.03 0.55 -17.77
N THR A 160 5.02 -0.32 -17.62
CA THR A 160 3.61 0.06 -17.72
C THR A 160 2.99 0.26 -16.33
N ILE A 161 2.83 -0.82 -15.56
CA ILE A 161 2.12 -0.81 -14.27
C ILE A 161 2.96 -0.12 -13.19
N THR A 162 4.20 -0.55 -12.99
CA THR A 162 5.04 -0.03 -11.89
C THR A 162 5.48 1.41 -12.15
N SER A 163 5.80 1.75 -13.40
CA SER A 163 6.08 3.13 -13.81
C SER A 163 4.85 4.02 -13.68
N LEU A 164 3.66 3.54 -14.01
CA LEU A 164 2.43 4.31 -13.77
C LEU A 164 2.19 4.55 -12.28
N ALA A 165 2.42 3.53 -11.44
CA ALA A 165 2.36 3.65 -9.98
C ALA A 165 3.35 4.70 -9.43
N PHE A 166 4.56 4.75 -10.00
CA PHE A 166 5.59 5.70 -9.60
C PHE A 166 5.36 7.12 -10.12
N LEU A 167 4.94 7.30 -11.38
CA LEU A 167 4.87 8.60 -12.04
C LEU A 167 3.55 9.34 -11.82
N SER A 168 2.43 8.62 -11.75
CA SER A 168 1.10 9.24 -11.61
C SER A 168 0.99 10.17 -10.40
N PRO A 169 1.58 9.85 -9.23
CA PRO A 169 1.44 10.70 -8.06
C PRO A 169 1.89 12.16 -8.28
N PHE A 170 2.93 12.38 -9.09
CA PHE A 170 3.48 13.72 -9.33
C PHE A 170 2.49 14.66 -10.05
N THR A 171 1.58 14.11 -10.84
CA THR A 171 0.53 14.90 -11.51
C THR A 171 -0.77 14.86 -10.71
N LEU A 172 -1.19 13.70 -10.23
CA LEU A 172 -2.53 13.53 -9.64
C LEU A 172 -2.68 14.16 -8.24
N PHE A 173 -1.59 14.30 -7.48
CA PHE A 173 -1.65 14.79 -6.11
C PHE A 173 -1.07 16.19 -6.01
N LYS A 174 -1.96 17.18 -5.93
CA LYS A 174 -1.60 18.61 -5.81
C LYS A 174 -1.93 19.20 -4.43
N THR A 175 -2.73 18.50 -3.62
CA THR A 175 -3.22 19.01 -2.34
C THR A 175 -3.21 17.93 -1.27
N ALA A 176 -3.09 18.33 0.01
CA ALA A 176 -3.19 17.38 1.12
C ALA A 176 -4.53 16.62 1.09
N GLU A 177 -5.62 17.28 0.64
CA GLU A 177 -6.93 16.65 0.53
C GLU A 177 -6.98 15.50 -0.48
N SER A 178 -6.27 15.59 -1.61
CA SER A 178 -6.14 14.47 -2.55
C SER A 178 -5.46 13.26 -1.90
N ILE A 179 -4.42 13.49 -1.08
CA ILE A 179 -3.76 12.42 -0.33
C ILE A 179 -4.71 11.81 0.71
N LYS A 180 -5.53 12.63 1.39
CA LYS A 180 -6.55 12.12 2.34
C LYS A 180 -7.55 11.21 1.65
N ARG A 181 -8.10 11.62 0.50
CA ARG A 181 -9.06 10.80 -0.25
C ARG A 181 -8.45 9.48 -0.69
N PHE A 182 -7.19 9.50 -1.13
CA PHE A 182 -6.42 8.28 -1.40
C PHE A 182 -6.31 7.37 -0.17
N PHE A 183 -5.99 7.90 1.02
CA PHE A 183 -5.98 7.11 2.26
C PHE A 183 -7.34 6.48 2.58
N VAL A 184 -8.42 7.24 2.40
CA VAL A 184 -9.78 6.74 2.65
C VAL A 184 -10.11 5.54 1.79
N ILE A 185 -9.70 5.49 0.51
CA ILE A 185 -9.95 4.32 -0.36
C ILE A 185 -9.27 3.05 0.17
N PHE A 186 -8.04 3.15 0.69
CA PHE A 186 -7.35 2.02 1.30
C PHE A 186 -8.06 1.54 2.57
N ILE A 187 -8.54 2.48 3.40
CA ILE A 187 -9.28 2.17 4.62
C ILE A 187 -10.61 1.48 4.30
N LEU A 188 -11.34 2.00 3.31
CA LEU A 188 -12.59 1.39 2.84
C LEU A 188 -12.36 -0.04 2.36
N LEU A 189 -11.37 -0.25 1.50
CA LEU A 189 -11.08 -1.60 1.01
C LEU A 189 -10.67 -2.54 2.15
N ALA A 190 -9.83 -2.09 3.08
CA ALA A 190 -9.44 -2.85 4.26
C ALA A 190 -10.67 -3.26 5.10
N SER A 191 -11.58 -2.31 5.36
CA SER A 191 -12.82 -2.57 6.10
C SER A 191 -13.77 -3.50 5.33
N SER A 192 -13.88 -3.35 4.02
CA SER A 192 -14.69 -4.23 3.17
C SER A 192 -14.15 -5.66 3.12
N MET A 193 -12.84 -5.85 3.04
CA MET A 193 -12.20 -7.17 3.10
C MET A 193 -12.36 -7.83 4.48
N LEU A 194 -12.37 -7.05 5.55
CA LEU A 194 -12.71 -7.56 6.89
C LEU A 194 -14.16 -8.00 6.99
N LEU A 195 -15.08 -7.20 6.45
CA LEU A 195 -16.49 -7.56 6.41
C LEU A 195 -16.70 -8.85 5.63
N ASP A 196 -16.05 -8.99 4.48
CA ASP A 196 -16.06 -10.22 3.69
C ASP A 196 -15.61 -11.44 4.49
N LEU A 197 -14.49 -11.30 5.21
CA LEU A 197 -13.99 -12.35 6.10
C LEU A 197 -15.01 -12.73 7.19
N PHE A 198 -15.66 -11.74 7.82
CA PHE A 198 -16.68 -12.02 8.84
C PHE A 198 -17.92 -12.69 8.24
N LEU A 199 -18.31 -12.32 7.03
CA LEU A 199 -19.44 -12.94 6.31
C LEU A 199 -19.14 -14.39 5.90
N GLN A 200 -17.89 -14.73 5.61
CA GLN A 200 -17.45 -16.11 5.38
C GLN A 200 -17.49 -16.98 6.64
N GLY A 201 -17.64 -16.37 7.82
CA GLY A 201 -17.62 -17.05 9.11
C GLY A 201 -16.21 -17.21 9.67
N ILE A 202 -16.07 -16.84 10.95
CA ILE A 202 -14.84 -17.03 11.72
C ILE A 202 -15.13 -17.96 12.89
N SER A 203 -14.29 -18.97 13.06
CA SER A 203 -14.38 -19.91 14.18
C SER A 203 -13.06 -19.92 14.97
N PRO A 204 -13.12 -19.94 16.32
CA PRO A 204 -11.93 -20.14 17.13
C PRO A 204 -11.25 -21.47 16.76
N VAL A 205 -9.92 -21.53 16.93
CA VAL A 205 -9.08 -22.73 16.77
C VAL A 205 -8.87 -23.18 15.31
N ASP A 206 -9.51 -22.52 14.33
CA ASP A 206 -9.32 -22.80 12.91
C ASP A 206 -7.87 -22.59 12.43
N PHE A 207 -7.26 -23.66 11.90
CA PHE A 207 -5.86 -23.67 11.48
C PHE A 207 -5.70 -23.58 9.96
N TYR A 208 -6.02 -22.43 9.37
CA TYR A 208 -5.77 -22.14 7.96
C TYR A 208 -5.65 -20.65 7.69
N PHE A 209 -5.08 -20.31 6.51
CA PHE A 209 -4.96 -18.94 6.06
C PHE A 209 -6.31 -18.35 5.70
N ARG A 210 -6.57 -17.13 6.19
CA ARG A 210 -7.79 -16.40 5.88
C ARG A 210 -7.55 -15.43 4.73
N THR A 211 -8.49 -15.43 3.80
CA THR A 211 -8.47 -14.61 2.59
C THR A 211 -9.75 -13.79 2.50
N ALA A 212 -9.76 -12.78 1.64
CA ALA A 212 -10.94 -11.98 1.34
C ALA A 212 -10.91 -11.62 -0.15
N PHE A 213 -12.09 -11.49 -0.77
CA PHE A 213 -12.21 -11.05 -2.17
C PHE A 213 -11.38 -11.88 -3.18
N GLY A 214 -11.21 -13.18 -2.91
CA GLY A 214 -10.40 -14.08 -3.73
C GLY A 214 -8.90 -13.72 -3.79
N SER A 215 -8.42 -12.81 -2.93
CA SER A 215 -7.01 -12.47 -2.81
C SER A 215 -6.26 -13.48 -1.94
N ASP A 216 -4.94 -13.40 -1.88
CA ASP A 216 -4.17 -14.19 -0.91
C ASP A 216 -4.23 -13.59 0.51
N TYR A 217 -3.77 -14.37 1.49
CA TYR A 217 -3.79 -13.99 2.91
C TYR A 217 -2.79 -12.87 3.24
N LEU A 218 -1.72 -12.71 2.45
CA LEU A 218 -0.76 -11.62 2.61
C LEU A 218 -1.35 -10.31 2.12
N ALA A 219 -2.14 -10.31 1.04
CA ALA A 219 -2.86 -9.16 0.54
C ALA A 219 -3.83 -8.63 1.61
N LEU A 220 -4.62 -9.51 2.24
CA LEU A 220 -5.48 -9.15 3.37
C LEU A 220 -4.65 -8.48 4.48
N ALA A 221 -3.61 -9.14 4.99
CA ALA A 221 -2.80 -8.60 6.08
C ALA A 221 -2.09 -7.27 5.72
N ARG A 222 -1.64 -7.11 4.48
CA ARG A 222 -0.98 -5.88 4.00
C ARG A 222 -1.94 -4.71 3.94
N ILE A 223 -3.13 -4.89 3.37
CA ILE A 223 -4.09 -3.78 3.26
C ILE A 223 -4.54 -3.31 4.64
N GLN A 224 -4.70 -4.24 5.60
CA GLN A 224 -4.97 -3.89 6.99
C GLN A 224 -3.83 -3.08 7.61
N GLY A 225 -2.56 -3.47 7.39
CA GLY A 225 -1.40 -2.72 7.86
C GLY A 225 -1.29 -1.31 7.27
N ILE A 226 -1.57 -1.15 5.96
CA ILE A 226 -1.58 0.16 5.30
C ILE A 226 -2.70 1.04 5.87
N ALA A 227 -3.93 0.51 5.96
CA ALA A 227 -5.08 1.23 6.52
C ALA A 227 -4.83 1.60 7.98
N PHE A 228 -4.22 0.71 8.77
CA PHE A 228 -3.83 0.99 10.15
C PHE A 228 -2.86 2.18 10.21
N ILE A 229 -1.83 2.23 9.36
CA ILE A 229 -0.89 3.36 9.30
C ILE A 229 -1.62 4.67 9.01
N PHE A 230 -2.57 4.67 8.07
CA PHE A 230 -3.36 5.86 7.73
C PHE A 230 -4.28 6.30 8.88
N VAL A 231 -5.01 5.37 9.49
CA VAL A 231 -5.90 5.68 10.62
C VAL A 231 -5.09 6.16 11.82
N PHE A 232 -4.01 5.46 12.17
CA PHE A 232 -3.22 5.78 13.34
C PHE A 232 -2.42 7.07 13.18
N PHE A 233 -1.50 7.14 12.21
CA PHE A 233 -0.58 8.27 12.12
C PHE A 233 -1.25 9.54 11.60
N TYR A 234 -2.26 9.42 10.73
CA TYR A 234 -2.92 10.58 10.15
C TYR A 234 -4.21 10.92 10.89
N PHE A 235 -5.25 10.08 10.79
CA PHE A 235 -6.58 10.46 11.25
C PHE A 235 -6.68 10.57 12.78
N LEU A 236 -6.14 9.61 13.54
CA LEU A 236 -6.21 9.62 15.00
C LEU A 236 -5.37 10.75 15.59
N LEU A 237 -4.11 10.90 15.19
CA LEU A 237 -3.21 11.91 15.75
C LEU A 237 -3.61 13.34 15.39
N SER A 238 -4.19 13.56 14.20
CA SER A 238 -4.69 14.87 13.77
C SER A 238 -6.08 15.22 14.31
N SER A 239 -6.81 14.24 14.87
CA SER A 239 -8.16 14.47 15.39
C SER A 239 -8.19 15.45 16.56
N LYS A 240 -9.04 16.46 16.46
CA LYS A 240 -9.32 17.42 17.55
C LYS A 240 -10.52 16.98 18.39
N SER A 241 -11.61 16.58 17.74
CA SER A 241 -12.83 16.10 18.37
C SER A 241 -12.65 14.74 19.06
N LEU A 242 -13.19 14.59 20.27
CA LEU A 242 -13.19 13.32 21.00
C LEU A 242 -13.99 12.24 20.25
N ALA A 243 -15.14 12.59 19.65
CA ALA A 243 -15.95 11.64 18.90
C ALA A 243 -15.16 11.04 17.73
N VAL A 244 -14.44 11.88 16.98
CA VAL A 244 -13.61 11.43 15.84
C VAL A 244 -12.43 10.58 16.32
N LYS A 245 -11.82 10.91 17.47
CA LYS A 245 -10.80 10.05 18.08
C LYS A 245 -11.33 8.67 18.46
N LEU A 246 -12.51 8.61 19.07
CA LEU A 246 -13.14 7.35 19.47
C LEU A 246 -13.49 6.49 18.24
N ILE A 247 -13.98 7.10 17.15
CA ILE A 247 -14.22 6.40 15.89
C ILE A 247 -12.92 5.83 15.33
N ASN A 248 -11.84 6.62 15.28
CA ASN A 248 -10.55 6.14 14.78
C ASN A 248 -9.95 5.03 15.66
N LEU A 249 -10.11 5.11 16.99
CA LEU A 249 -9.70 4.04 17.91
C LEU A 249 -10.54 2.78 17.71
N ALA A 250 -11.85 2.91 17.54
CA ALA A 250 -12.75 1.79 17.25
C ALA A 250 -12.41 1.11 15.92
N LEU A 251 -11.88 1.87 14.95
CA LEU A 251 -11.43 1.34 13.66
C LEU A 251 -10.05 0.66 13.73
N ILE A 252 -9.15 1.10 14.62
CA ILE A 252 -7.83 0.45 14.79
C ILE A 252 -7.98 -1.02 15.22
N PHE A 253 -8.93 -1.31 16.11
CA PHE A 253 -9.15 -2.66 16.62
C PHE A 253 -9.42 -3.71 15.51
N PRO A 254 -10.44 -3.56 14.64
CA PRO A 254 -10.70 -4.52 13.58
C PRO A 254 -9.56 -4.58 12.56
N LEU A 255 -8.83 -3.49 12.30
CA LEU A 255 -7.66 -3.51 11.42
C LEU A 255 -6.53 -4.40 11.99
N LEU A 256 -6.20 -4.25 13.28
CA LEU A 256 -5.22 -5.12 13.95
C LEU A 256 -5.69 -6.57 14.00
N PHE A 257 -6.99 -6.79 14.28
CA PHE A 257 -7.60 -8.11 14.24
C PHE A 257 -7.42 -8.77 12.87
N GLY A 258 -7.67 -8.03 11.79
CA GLY A 258 -7.49 -8.47 10.40
C GLY A 258 -6.06 -8.88 10.06
N ILE A 259 -5.05 -8.20 10.61
CA ILE A 259 -3.65 -8.57 10.45
C ILE A 259 -3.40 -9.95 11.07
N TYR A 260 -3.82 -10.17 12.31
CA TYR A 260 -3.57 -11.43 13.02
C TYR A 260 -4.38 -12.60 12.46
N ILE A 261 -5.68 -12.41 12.20
CA ILE A 261 -6.56 -13.49 11.72
C ILE A 261 -6.19 -13.99 10.32
N SER A 262 -5.52 -13.17 9.51
CA SER A 262 -5.01 -13.60 8.19
C SER A 262 -4.06 -14.82 8.26
N GLY A 263 -3.39 -15.04 9.41
CA GLY A 263 -2.29 -16.01 9.54
C GLY A 263 -0.95 -15.53 8.94
N GLY A 264 -0.89 -14.30 8.44
CA GLY A 264 0.30 -13.70 7.84
C GLY A 264 1.24 -13.04 8.84
N ARG A 265 2.32 -13.74 9.23
CA ARG A 265 3.32 -13.19 10.17
C ARG A 265 4.15 -12.02 9.63
N ALA A 266 4.43 -12.01 8.32
CA ALA A 266 5.30 -11.02 7.70
C ALA A 266 4.75 -9.59 7.77
N PRO A 267 3.49 -9.30 7.37
CA PRO A 267 2.93 -7.95 7.51
C PRO A 267 2.80 -7.49 8.97
N ALA A 268 2.48 -8.40 9.91
CA ALA A 268 2.43 -8.06 11.33
C ALA A 268 3.82 -7.64 11.86
N LEU A 269 4.86 -8.42 11.55
CA LEU A 269 6.23 -8.10 11.93
C LEU A 269 6.71 -6.80 11.27
N ALA A 270 6.40 -6.60 9.99
CA ALA A 270 6.71 -5.37 9.28
C ALA A 270 6.03 -4.14 9.93
N LEU A 271 4.78 -4.27 10.39
CA LEU A 271 4.09 -3.21 11.12
C LEU A 271 4.75 -2.92 12.46
N SER A 272 5.05 -3.94 13.25
CA SER A 272 5.74 -3.80 14.54
C SER A 272 7.10 -3.10 14.40
N ILE A 273 7.91 -3.53 13.42
CA ILE A 273 9.20 -2.89 13.12
C ILE A 273 8.98 -1.45 12.64
N THR A 274 7.96 -1.19 11.81
CA THR A 274 7.63 0.18 11.36
C THR A 274 7.31 1.10 12.53
N LEU A 275 6.51 0.64 13.50
CA LEU A 275 6.18 1.39 14.71
C LEU A 275 7.42 1.71 15.54
N VAL A 276 8.30 0.72 15.74
CA VAL A 276 9.55 0.89 16.50
C VAL A 276 10.52 1.82 15.78
N VAL A 277 10.75 1.64 14.48
CA VAL A 277 11.63 2.51 13.68
C VAL A 277 11.08 3.93 13.67
N THR A 278 9.78 4.11 13.48
CA THR A 278 9.15 5.44 13.51
C THR A 278 9.30 6.09 14.88
N MET A 279 9.10 5.34 15.97
CA MET A 279 9.34 5.82 17.34
C MET A 279 10.78 6.29 17.54
N VAL A 280 11.77 5.49 17.09
CA VAL A 280 13.19 5.86 17.15
C VAL A 280 13.47 7.12 16.34
N LEU A 281 12.95 7.23 15.11
CA LEU A 281 13.14 8.42 14.27
C LEU A 281 12.53 9.69 14.90
N VAL A 282 11.34 9.57 15.51
CA VAL A 282 10.70 10.68 16.24
C VAL A 282 11.53 11.06 17.47
N PHE A 283 12.05 10.09 18.22
CA PHE A 283 12.92 10.33 19.37
C PHE A 283 14.24 11.02 18.99
N LEU A 284 14.91 10.57 17.93
CA LEU A 284 16.13 11.21 17.44
C LEU A 284 15.87 12.64 16.96
N ALA A 285 14.72 12.88 16.33
CA ALA A 285 14.32 14.22 15.91
C ALA A 285 13.98 15.14 17.10
N SER A 286 13.34 14.61 18.15
CA SER A 286 12.99 15.39 19.34
C SER A 286 14.22 15.83 20.13
N PHE A 287 15.24 14.98 20.25
CA PHE A 287 16.52 15.34 20.88
C PHE A 287 17.24 16.46 20.12
N GLY A 288 17.29 16.37 18.79
CA GLY A 288 17.84 17.44 17.95
C GLY A 288 17.05 18.75 18.02
N ARG A 289 15.75 18.68 18.33
CA ARG A 289 14.86 19.84 18.51
C ARG A 289 14.94 20.45 19.91
N GLN A 290 15.22 19.68 20.95
CA GLN A 290 15.31 20.17 22.33
C GLN A 290 16.30 21.33 22.50
N HIS A 291 17.38 21.33 21.71
CA HIS A 291 18.41 22.38 21.73
C HIS A 291 18.11 23.58 20.82
N ARG A 292 17.14 23.50 19.90
CA ARG A 292 16.99 24.47 18.79
C ARG A 292 15.55 24.88 18.47
N ALA A 293 14.56 24.25 19.06
CA ALA A 293 13.16 24.35 18.64
C ALA A 293 12.21 24.62 19.82
N SER A 294 10.97 24.99 19.52
CA SER A 294 9.97 25.31 20.54
C SER A 294 9.58 24.09 21.39
N GLN A 295 9.31 24.31 22.68
CA GLN A 295 8.84 23.26 23.61
C GLN A 295 7.58 22.55 23.10
N ALA A 296 6.75 23.21 22.28
CA ALA A 296 5.55 22.64 21.68
C ALA A 296 5.86 21.47 20.72
N LEU A 297 6.96 21.55 19.95
CA LEU A 297 7.37 20.49 19.03
C LEU A 297 7.83 19.25 19.79
N VAL A 298 8.60 19.45 20.86
CA VAL A 298 9.07 18.36 21.72
C VAL A 298 7.88 17.65 22.40
N LYS A 299 6.91 18.40 22.94
CA LYS A 299 5.68 17.84 23.52
C LYS A 299 4.87 17.00 22.52
N ARG A 300 4.76 17.48 21.27
CA ARG A 300 4.10 16.73 20.19
C ARG A 300 4.83 15.43 19.90
N ASP A 301 6.16 15.46 19.80
CA ASP A 301 6.97 14.26 19.51
C ASP A 301 6.83 13.21 20.62
N PHE A 302 6.85 13.61 21.91
CA PHE A 302 6.58 12.71 23.03
C PHE A 302 5.15 12.15 23.02
N LYS A 303 4.15 12.95 22.62
CA LYS A 303 2.77 12.45 22.44
C LYS A 303 2.70 11.36 21.37
N ILE A 304 3.45 11.52 20.26
CA ILE A 304 3.53 10.50 19.21
C ILE A 304 4.14 9.22 19.78
N ILE A 305 5.28 9.32 20.47
CA ILE A 305 5.95 8.17 21.11
C ILE A 305 5.01 7.45 22.09
N GLY A 306 4.36 8.19 22.99
CA GLY A 306 3.40 7.63 23.94
C GLY A 306 2.22 6.94 23.25
N SER A 307 1.72 7.51 22.15
CA SER A 307 0.64 6.90 21.36
C SER A 307 1.10 5.60 20.70
N ILE A 308 2.34 5.52 20.19
CA ILE A 308 2.90 4.29 19.63
C ILE A 308 2.98 3.19 20.70
N LEU A 309 3.48 3.51 21.89
CA LEU A 309 3.56 2.55 23.00
C LEU A 309 2.18 2.01 23.42
N ILE A 310 1.17 2.88 23.48
CA ILE A 310 -0.21 2.48 23.77
C ILE A 310 -0.74 1.53 22.70
N ILE A 311 -0.47 1.80 21.41
CA ILE A 311 -0.92 0.91 20.34
C ILE A 311 -0.17 -0.42 20.33
N ILE A 312 1.13 -0.43 20.60
CA ILE A 312 1.89 -1.68 20.76
C ILE A 312 1.28 -2.51 21.89
N PHE A 313 1.01 -1.89 23.04
CA PHE A 313 0.35 -2.55 24.16
C PHE A 313 -1.03 -3.10 23.76
N LEU A 314 -1.86 -2.29 23.09
CA LEU A 314 -3.19 -2.71 22.60
C LEU A 314 -3.10 -3.90 21.64
N GLY A 315 -2.14 -3.90 20.72
CA GLY A 315 -1.92 -5.01 19.79
C GLY A 315 -1.52 -6.31 20.50
N ILE A 316 -0.64 -6.22 21.51
CA ILE A 316 -0.26 -7.36 22.35
C ILE A 316 -1.46 -7.86 23.17
N SER A 317 -2.23 -6.96 23.78
CA SER A 317 -3.43 -7.32 24.54
C SER A 317 -4.49 -7.99 23.65
N LEU A 318 -4.67 -7.50 22.42
CA LEU A 318 -5.56 -8.10 21.43
C LEU A 318 -5.14 -9.53 21.09
N LEU A 319 -3.84 -9.71 20.78
CA LEU A 319 -3.27 -11.02 20.46
C LEU A 319 -3.44 -12.00 21.62
N ALA A 320 -3.25 -11.54 22.87
CA ALA A 320 -3.41 -12.37 24.06
C ALA A 320 -4.88 -12.73 24.34
N TYR A 321 -5.81 -11.79 24.18
CA TYR A 321 -7.23 -12.02 24.49
C TYR A 321 -7.94 -12.88 23.43
N PHE A 322 -7.59 -12.72 22.15
CA PHE A 322 -8.19 -13.46 21.03
C PHE A 322 -7.25 -14.54 20.47
N SER A 323 -6.34 -15.09 21.29
CA SER A 323 -5.32 -16.06 20.85
C SER A 323 -5.91 -17.24 20.07
N ASP A 324 -7.10 -17.71 20.47
CA ASP A 324 -7.77 -18.84 19.83
C ASP A 324 -8.17 -18.57 18.38
N TYR A 325 -8.50 -17.31 18.04
CA TYR A 325 -8.79 -16.90 16.67
C TYR A 325 -7.53 -16.74 15.82
N PHE A 326 -6.36 -16.65 16.45
CA PHE A 326 -5.09 -16.37 15.81
C PHE A 326 -4.14 -17.57 15.82
N SER A 327 -4.67 -18.79 15.97
CA SER A 327 -3.91 -20.04 16.08
C SER A 327 -2.86 -20.21 14.97
N THR A 328 -3.25 -19.98 13.70
CA THR A 328 -2.35 -20.03 12.54
C THR A 328 -1.21 -19.01 12.65
N PHE A 329 -1.53 -17.78 13.04
CA PHE A 329 -0.53 -16.71 13.22
C PHE A 329 0.44 -17.03 14.36
N ILE A 330 -0.08 -17.45 15.51
CA ILE A 330 0.71 -17.77 16.71
C ILE A 330 1.63 -18.95 16.43
N HIS A 331 1.11 -20.05 15.91
CA HIS A 331 1.91 -21.24 15.60
C HIS A 331 3.04 -20.92 14.63
N ARG A 332 2.75 -20.19 13.53
CA ARG A 332 3.81 -19.78 12.59
C ARG A 332 4.81 -18.81 13.21
N THR A 333 4.42 -18.02 14.20
CA THR A 333 5.34 -17.12 14.92
C THR A 333 6.23 -17.90 15.87
N ILE A 334 5.67 -18.90 16.58
CA ILE A 334 6.43 -19.82 17.44
C ILE A 334 7.46 -20.61 16.62
N LEU A 335 7.07 -21.14 15.46
CA LEU A 335 8.00 -21.86 14.58
C LEU A 335 9.20 -21.02 14.12
N LEU A 336 9.09 -19.68 14.04
CA LEU A 336 10.25 -18.82 13.77
C LEU A 336 11.26 -18.79 14.91
N ILE A 337 10.78 -18.94 16.15
CA ILE A 337 11.59 -18.86 17.36
C ILE A 337 12.18 -20.24 17.69
N GLU A 338 11.38 -21.31 17.54
CA GLU A 338 11.74 -22.67 17.94
C GLU A 338 12.61 -23.42 16.91
N ARG A 339 12.56 -23.06 15.62
CA ARG A 339 13.26 -23.81 14.57
C ARG A 339 14.07 -22.89 13.64
N SER A 340 15.38 -22.78 13.91
CA SER A 340 16.38 -22.22 12.99
C SER A 340 16.69 -23.13 11.79
N GLU A 341 16.30 -24.41 11.82
CA GLU A 341 16.59 -25.40 10.75
C GLU A 341 15.42 -25.64 9.78
N GLU A 342 14.22 -25.14 10.11
CA GLU A 342 12.98 -25.43 9.36
C GLU A 342 12.28 -24.13 8.90
N SER A 343 13.07 -23.06 8.68
CA SER A 343 12.65 -22.01 7.76
C SER A 343 12.22 -22.67 6.45
N SER A 344 11.03 -22.34 5.91
CA SER A 344 10.51 -22.84 4.62
C SER A 344 11.68 -23.17 3.67
N PRO A 345 12.05 -24.46 3.51
CA PRO A 345 13.31 -24.84 2.88
C PRO A 345 13.50 -24.19 1.52
N GLU A 346 12.38 -24.06 0.80
CA GLU A 346 12.25 -23.37 -0.48
C GLU A 346 12.69 -21.89 -0.44
N ARG A 347 12.34 -21.11 0.58
CA ARG A 347 12.76 -19.69 0.64
C ARG A 347 14.25 -19.54 0.91
N VAL A 348 14.81 -20.34 1.81
CA VAL A 348 16.25 -20.30 2.09
C VAL A 348 17.03 -20.76 0.85
N ASP A 349 16.54 -21.78 0.16
CA ASP A 349 17.09 -22.25 -1.10
C ASP A 349 17.05 -21.17 -2.18
N MET A 350 15.90 -20.51 -2.39
CA MET A 350 15.78 -19.38 -3.32
C MET A 350 16.74 -18.23 -2.97
N TYR A 351 16.88 -17.87 -1.69
CA TYR A 351 17.77 -16.79 -1.26
C TYR A 351 19.23 -17.16 -1.50
N THR A 352 19.58 -18.42 -1.19
CA THR A 352 20.92 -18.97 -1.41
C THR A 352 21.25 -19.00 -2.90
N GLN A 353 20.30 -19.43 -3.73
CA GLN A 353 20.47 -19.47 -5.18
C GLN A 353 20.59 -18.06 -5.77
N ALA A 354 19.81 -17.08 -5.29
CA ALA A 354 19.92 -15.69 -5.74
C ALA A 354 21.29 -15.10 -5.41
N LEU A 355 21.79 -15.37 -4.19
CA LEU A 355 23.11 -14.92 -3.77
C LEU A 355 24.23 -15.60 -4.55
N ARG A 356 24.15 -16.92 -4.77
CA ARG A 356 25.12 -17.66 -5.60
C ARG A 356 25.14 -17.15 -7.03
N THR A 357 23.96 -16.88 -7.60
CA THR A 357 23.82 -16.32 -8.94
C THR A 357 24.48 -14.94 -9.01
N PHE A 358 24.18 -14.06 -8.06
CA PHE A 358 24.79 -12.72 -7.99
C PHE A 358 26.31 -12.76 -7.83
N LEU A 359 26.85 -13.64 -6.98
CA LEU A 359 28.29 -13.69 -6.70
C LEU A 359 29.11 -14.40 -7.81
N SER A 360 28.44 -15.04 -8.77
CA SER A 360 29.11 -15.73 -9.87
C SER A 360 29.52 -14.74 -10.97
N PHE A 361 30.72 -14.92 -11.55
CA PHE A 361 31.15 -14.15 -12.71
C PHE A 361 30.55 -14.72 -14.00
N PRO A 362 30.05 -13.90 -14.96
CA PRO A 362 30.02 -12.43 -14.97
C PRO A 362 28.76 -11.80 -14.35
N TYR A 363 27.84 -12.61 -13.80
CA TYR A 363 26.54 -12.16 -13.28
C TYR A 363 26.62 -11.13 -12.15
N PHE A 364 27.72 -11.04 -11.41
CA PHE A 364 27.95 -9.94 -10.47
C PHE A 364 27.79 -8.56 -11.14
N LEU A 365 28.21 -8.41 -12.39
CA LEU A 365 28.13 -7.14 -13.13
C LEU A 365 26.77 -6.96 -13.81
N SER A 366 26.34 -7.94 -14.60
CA SER A 366 25.17 -7.83 -15.49
C SER A 366 23.88 -8.43 -14.91
N GLY A 367 23.99 -9.31 -13.92
CA GLY A 367 22.92 -10.25 -13.56
C GLY A 367 22.65 -11.26 -14.68
N THR A 368 21.68 -12.15 -14.44
CA THR A 368 21.17 -13.13 -15.44
C THR A 368 20.22 -12.52 -16.46
N GLY A 369 19.89 -11.24 -16.28
CA GLY A 369 18.90 -10.49 -17.02
C GLY A 369 17.54 -10.48 -16.32
N ILE A 370 16.70 -9.48 -16.61
CA ILE A 370 15.37 -9.36 -15.97
C ILE A 370 14.55 -10.62 -16.18
N GLY A 371 13.97 -11.15 -15.09
CA GLY A 371 13.29 -12.44 -15.04
C GLY A 371 14.22 -13.67 -15.07
N GLY A 372 15.51 -13.52 -15.35
CA GLY A 372 16.46 -14.61 -15.51
C GLY A 372 16.71 -15.46 -14.26
N PHE A 373 16.31 -14.98 -13.08
CA PHE A 373 16.33 -15.77 -11.86
C PHE A 373 15.53 -17.07 -11.99
N THR A 374 14.39 -17.04 -12.70
CA THR A 374 13.54 -18.23 -12.87
C THR A 374 14.29 -19.39 -13.51
N VAL A 375 15.10 -19.14 -14.54
CA VAL A 375 15.91 -20.17 -15.21
C VAL A 375 17.07 -20.60 -14.32
N SER A 376 17.68 -19.67 -13.59
CA SER A 376 18.77 -19.99 -12.66
C SER A 376 18.33 -20.87 -11.48
N TYR A 377 17.05 -20.82 -11.12
CA TYR A 377 16.48 -21.57 -9.99
C TYR A 377 15.78 -22.85 -10.45
N ALA A 378 14.81 -22.72 -11.37
CA ALA A 378 13.95 -23.84 -11.79
C ALA A 378 14.44 -24.54 -13.06
N GLY A 379 15.39 -23.96 -13.80
CA GLY A 379 15.93 -24.54 -15.03
C GLY A 379 15.08 -24.34 -16.29
N PHE A 380 13.96 -23.61 -16.20
CA PHE A 380 13.09 -23.33 -17.35
C PHE A 380 12.50 -21.90 -17.31
N ASP A 381 12.10 -21.42 -18.49
CA ASP A 381 11.39 -20.15 -18.70
C ASP A 381 9.88 -20.44 -18.86
N ASP A 382 9.05 -19.79 -18.05
CA ASP A 382 7.60 -19.89 -18.11
C ASP A 382 6.98 -18.50 -17.88
N LYS A 383 5.78 -18.26 -18.41
CA LYS A 383 5.03 -17.02 -18.20
C LYS A 383 4.84 -16.70 -16.72
N ARG A 384 4.69 -17.73 -15.88
CA ARG A 384 4.64 -17.59 -14.42
C ARG A 384 6.02 -17.86 -13.82
N GLY A 385 6.92 -16.90 -13.97
CA GLY A 385 8.28 -17.03 -13.47
C GLY A 385 8.39 -17.08 -11.95
N ILE A 386 9.52 -17.59 -11.48
CA ILE A 386 9.90 -17.69 -10.09
C ILE A 386 10.86 -16.55 -9.74
N TYR A 387 10.81 -16.07 -8.50
CA TYR A 387 11.61 -14.95 -8.00
C TYR A 387 11.94 -15.13 -6.51
N PRO A 388 13.03 -14.54 -6.00
CA PRO A 388 13.54 -14.85 -4.66
C PRO A 388 12.76 -14.15 -3.52
N HIS A 389 11.57 -13.60 -3.78
CA HIS A 389 10.73 -12.91 -2.78
C HIS A 389 11.43 -11.84 -1.91
N ASN A 390 12.54 -11.26 -2.39
CA ASN A 390 13.27 -10.19 -1.72
C ASN A 390 13.80 -9.24 -2.79
N ILE A 391 13.34 -7.98 -2.74
CA ILE A 391 13.64 -7.00 -3.78
C ILE A 391 15.15 -6.79 -4.01
N PHE A 392 15.99 -6.90 -2.97
CA PHE A 392 17.43 -6.75 -3.14
C PHE A 392 18.06 -7.97 -3.82
N LEU A 393 17.69 -9.18 -3.39
CA LEU A 393 18.19 -10.41 -4.00
C LEU A 393 17.70 -10.55 -5.45
N GLU A 394 16.48 -10.12 -5.73
CA GLU A 394 15.92 -10.07 -7.08
C GLU A 394 16.74 -9.11 -7.95
N MET A 395 16.95 -7.86 -7.52
CA MET A 395 17.73 -6.89 -8.30
C MET A 395 19.20 -7.31 -8.45
N ALA A 396 19.78 -7.92 -7.43
CA ALA A 396 21.16 -8.42 -7.47
C ALA A 396 21.33 -9.58 -8.45
N SER A 397 20.46 -10.58 -8.38
CA SER A 397 20.56 -11.77 -9.24
C SER A 397 20.18 -11.48 -10.70
N GLU A 398 19.17 -10.65 -10.94
CA GLU A 398 18.67 -10.38 -12.30
C GLU A 398 19.39 -9.22 -13.00
N LEU A 399 19.74 -8.15 -12.28
CA LEU A 399 20.31 -6.91 -12.87
C LEU A 399 21.73 -6.59 -12.36
N GLY A 400 22.34 -7.50 -11.58
CA GLY A 400 23.71 -7.36 -11.09
C GLY A 400 23.91 -6.19 -10.13
N PHE A 401 25.18 -5.81 -9.95
CA PHE A 401 25.58 -4.75 -9.04
C PHE A 401 24.93 -3.40 -9.36
N LEU A 402 24.78 -3.06 -10.65
CA LEU A 402 24.19 -1.77 -11.04
C LEU A 402 22.69 -1.71 -10.73
N GLY A 403 21.94 -2.79 -10.96
CA GLY A 403 20.54 -2.87 -10.55
C GLY A 403 20.38 -2.79 -9.04
N LEU A 404 21.20 -3.52 -8.30
CA LEU A 404 21.23 -3.48 -6.84
C LEU A 404 21.54 -2.08 -6.32
N LEU A 405 22.57 -1.41 -6.86
CA LEU A 405 22.93 -0.04 -6.50
C LEU A 405 21.77 0.93 -6.79
N ALA A 406 21.11 0.80 -7.94
CA ALA A 406 20.03 1.69 -8.33
C ALA A 406 18.83 1.59 -7.37
N ILE A 407 18.43 0.37 -6.95
CA ILE A 407 17.35 0.20 -5.96
C ILE A 407 17.76 0.71 -4.57
N PHE A 408 19.01 0.48 -4.15
CA PHE A 408 19.54 1.05 -2.90
C PHE A 408 19.50 2.57 -2.90
N LEU A 409 19.94 3.21 -3.98
CA LEU A 409 19.91 4.67 -4.09
C LEU A 409 18.48 5.20 -4.08
N LEU A 410 17.55 4.56 -4.79
CA LEU A 410 16.13 4.96 -4.81
C LEU A 410 15.51 4.91 -3.40
N ILE A 411 15.80 3.85 -2.64
CA ILE A 411 15.39 3.69 -1.24
C ILE A 411 16.05 4.76 -0.36
N PHE A 412 17.36 4.96 -0.50
CA PHE A 412 18.11 5.94 0.27
C PHE A 412 17.57 7.36 0.09
N TRP A 413 17.33 7.79 -1.16
CA TRP A 413 16.77 9.12 -1.43
C TRP A 413 15.37 9.28 -0.84
N SER A 414 14.52 8.24 -0.95
CA SER A 414 13.16 8.26 -0.41
C SER A 414 13.15 8.33 1.12
N LEU A 415 14.01 7.56 1.81
CA LEU A 415 14.17 7.63 3.27
C LEU A 415 14.68 8.99 3.71
N LYS A 416 15.74 9.49 3.06
CA LYS A 416 16.34 10.80 3.35
C LYS A 416 15.30 11.91 3.21
N ASP A 417 14.55 11.91 2.12
CA ASP A 417 13.54 12.92 1.84
C ASP A 417 12.34 12.82 2.77
N GLY A 418 11.85 11.62 3.07
CA GLY A 418 10.76 11.39 4.02
C GLY A 418 11.13 11.84 5.45
N PHE A 419 12.32 11.48 5.92
CA PHE A 419 12.81 11.93 7.23
C PHE A 419 13.06 13.45 7.25
N SER A 420 13.61 14.02 6.19
CA SER A 420 13.79 15.47 6.07
C SER A 420 12.45 16.22 6.08
N LEU A 421 11.43 15.70 5.40
CA LEU A 421 10.08 16.27 5.37
C LEU A 421 9.48 16.30 6.78
N PHE A 422 9.53 15.18 7.49
CA PHE A 422 9.10 15.10 8.89
C PHE A 422 9.87 16.08 9.80
N LYS A 423 11.18 16.22 9.60
CA LYS A 423 12.01 17.09 10.45
C LYS A 423 11.64 18.57 10.30
N ARG A 424 11.39 19.02 9.07
CA ARG A 424 11.17 20.44 8.72
C ARG A 424 9.78 20.96 9.08
N ASN A 425 8.76 20.09 9.07
CA ASN A 425 7.39 20.49 9.33
C ASN A 425 7.20 20.96 10.78
N GLN A 426 6.71 22.19 10.93
CA GLN A 426 6.45 22.82 12.22
C GLN A 426 4.99 22.69 12.64
N ASP A 427 4.05 22.69 11.69
CA ASP A 427 2.65 22.49 12.00
C ASP A 427 2.33 21.00 12.22
N SER A 428 1.39 20.72 13.11
CA SER A 428 1.05 19.35 13.51
C SER A 428 0.49 18.52 12.37
N ASN A 429 -0.34 19.09 11.49
CA ASN A 429 -1.04 18.34 10.44
C ASN A 429 -0.08 17.88 9.35
N SER A 430 0.82 18.75 8.89
CA SER A 430 1.88 18.43 7.95
C SER A 430 2.87 17.45 8.56
N THR A 431 3.18 17.57 9.84
CA THR A 431 3.98 16.55 10.53
C THR A 431 3.31 15.19 10.50
N TYR A 432 2.04 15.08 10.88
CA TYR A 432 1.32 13.80 10.85
C TYR A 432 1.23 13.22 9.42
N LEU A 433 1.01 14.06 8.40
CA LEU A 433 1.03 13.62 7.01
C LEU A 433 2.41 13.08 6.61
N SER A 434 3.48 13.84 6.86
CA SER A 434 4.85 13.42 6.54
C SER A 434 5.26 12.14 7.26
N LEU A 435 4.86 11.99 8.52
CA LEU A 435 5.12 10.79 9.31
C LEU A 435 4.35 9.59 8.77
N THR A 436 3.10 9.79 8.34
CA THR A 436 2.27 8.75 7.70
C THR A 436 2.92 8.27 6.40
N LEU A 437 3.40 9.17 5.55
CA LEU A 437 4.09 8.82 4.30
C LEU A 437 5.40 8.07 4.54
N LEU A 438 6.18 8.49 5.55
CA LEU A 438 7.41 7.81 5.94
C LEU A 438 7.13 6.41 6.53
N ALA A 439 6.17 6.30 7.43
CA ALA A 439 5.76 5.02 8.02
C ALA A 439 5.21 4.06 6.96
N LEU A 440 4.40 4.56 6.01
CA LEU A 440 3.93 3.78 4.86
C LEU A 440 5.10 3.23 4.04
N PHE A 441 6.07 4.08 3.70
CA PHE A 441 7.24 3.67 2.94
C PHE A 441 8.06 2.59 3.67
N ILE A 442 8.32 2.77 4.98
CA ILE A 442 9.05 1.79 5.80
C ILE A 442 8.29 0.45 5.83
N PHE A 443 6.97 0.49 6.06
CA PHE A 443 6.14 -0.71 6.07
C PHE A 443 6.16 -1.48 4.75
N LEU A 444 6.00 -0.77 3.63
CA LEU A 444 6.03 -1.38 2.31
C LEU A 444 7.43 -1.92 1.95
N LEU A 445 8.49 -1.20 2.34
CA LEU A 445 9.86 -1.65 2.15
C LEU A 445 10.09 -2.97 2.89
N LEU A 446 9.72 -3.05 4.17
CA LEU A 446 9.86 -4.27 4.97
C LEU A 446 9.08 -5.45 4.38
N ASN A 447 7.87 -5.21 3.83
CA ASN A 447 7.11 -6.25 3.13
C ASN A 447 7.82 -6.73 1.86
N SER A 448 8.44 -5.83 1.09
CA SER A 448 9.16 -6.17 -0.15
C SER A 448 10.44 -6.99 0.07
N LEU A 449 10.93 -7.09 1.32
CA LEU A 449 12.08 -7.93 1.68
C LEU A 449 11.72 -9.41 1.80
N VAL A 450 10.43 -9.75 1.85
CA VAL A 450 9.97 -11.11 2.13
C VAL A 450 8.83 -11.56 1.21
N SER A 451 8.37 -10.73 0.27
CA SER A 451 7.32 -11.10 -0.67
C SER A 451 7.15 -10.15 -1.85
N GLY A 452 6.57 -10.69 -2.92
CA GLY A 452 6.33 -10.01 -4.19
C GLY A 452 7.60 -9.88 -5.02
N ASP A 453 7.44 -9.83 -6.34
CA ASP A 453 8.48 -9.38 -7.25
C ASP A 453 8.52 -7.84 -7.29
N ILE A 454 9.36 -7.25 -8.15
CA ILE A 454 9.41 -5.80 -8.34
C ILE A 454 8.05 -5.18 -8.73
N ASN A 455 7.19 -5.90 -9.45
CA ASN A 455 5.92 -5.41 -9.97
C ASN A 455 4.75 -5.56 -8.97
N ASP A 456 4.79 -6.61 -8.16
CA ASP A 456 3.87 -6.81 -7.03
C ASP A 456 4.04 -5.69 -5.99
N ASN A 457 5.26 -5.15 -5.88
CA ASN A 457 5.61 -4.06 -4.97
C ASN A 457 5.31 -2.65 -5.54
N ARG A 458 4.43 -2.50 -6.53
CA ARG A 458 4.05 -1.17 -7.10
C ARG A 458 3.62 -0.11 -6.09
N ILE A 459 3.01 -0.50 -4.96
CA ILE A 459 2.61 0.44 -3.90
C ILE A 459 3.84 1.04 -3.21
N LEU A 460 4.95 0.30 -3.10
CA LEU A 460 6.22 0.82 -2.60
C LEU A 460 6.72 1.97 -3.49
N PHE A 461 6.71 1.79 -4.82
CA PHE A 461 7.09 2.84 -5.77
C PHE A 461 6.14 4.05 -5.69
N ALA A 462 4.83 3.83 -5.57
CA ALA A 462 3.88 4.92 -5.35
C ALA A 462 4.17 5.70 -4.05
N SER A 463 4.56 5.00 -2.97
CA SER A 463 4.91 5.65 -1.70
C SER A 463 6.17 6.51 -1.79
N MET A 464 7.18 6.10 -2.58
CA MET A 464 8.36 6.91 -2.88
C MET A 464 7.96 8.24 -3.54
N ALA A 465 7.07 8.17 -4.54
CA ALA A 465 6.59 9.35 -5.24
C ALA A 465 5.74 10.25 -4.34
N LEU A 466 4.88 9.68 -3.49
CA LEU A 466 4.07 10.44 -2.52
C LEU A 466 4.94 11.22 -1.52
N ILE A 467 6.07 10.67 -1.07
CA ILE A 467 7.04 11.42 -0.23
C ILE A 467 7.55 12.67 -0.97
N GLN A 468 7.90 12.53 -2.25
CA GLN A 468 8.41 13.64 -3.05
C GLN A 468 7.34 14.70 -3.34
N VAL A 469 6.11 14.27 -3.58
CA VAL A 469 4.95 15.15 -3.71
C VAL A 469 4.66 15.86 -2.39
N GLY A 470 4.81 15.16 -1.27
CA GLY A 470 4.65 15.72 0.08
C GLY A 470 5.53 16.96 0.30
N LYS A 471 6.77 16.98 -0.22
CA LYS A 471 7.68 18.14 -0.15
C LYS A 471 7.20 19.37 -0.94
N LYS A 472 6.26 19.22 -1.87
CA LYS A 472 5.67 20.32 -2.64
C LYS A 472 4.37 20.83 -2.03
N ILE A 473 3.68 19.98 -1.27
CA ILE A 473 2.37 20.26 -0.68
C ILE A 473 2.49 20.78 0.76
N LEU A 474 3.49 20.28 1.50
CA LEU A 474 3.82 20.65 2.88
C LEU A 474 5.01 21.58 2.91
#